data_AF-A0A4Y6V067-F1
#
_entry.id   AF-A0A4Y6V067-F1
#
_cell.length_a   1.000
_cell.length_b   1.000
_cell.length_c   1.000
_cell.angle_alpha   90.00
_cell.angle_beta   90.00
_cell.angle_gamma   90.00
#
_symmetry.space_group_name_H-M   'P 1'
#
loop_
_entity.id
_entity.type
_entity.pdbx_description
1 polymer ?
#
loop_
_entity_poly.entity_id
_entity_poly.type
_entity_poly.pdbx_seq_one_letter_code
_entity_poly.pdbx_strand_id
1 'polypeptide(L)'
;MKIVNFALLFVLIFFPVFRIASIHLDDQHTALRLSSRYDAMLRTAVQDAGYVLNDTTAQGDQPGYGSRKFLGTDKERAVETFYRSLALNMGTGDDPAALGALAAYVPAIAVIDYDGYFIYATESFVDSGGQTQLRAVWSPKKPYAYSDAGGSVIQFTLDRFVKIHDRSRQVWVQGMREEIASETNVPLLKDADTFESVRRRTILNGIQNDLAHAIHRHNRYAARYGVDYLFTLPQISREEWDNGIDDIGIAAFLQGIPVGDQAYNHYAFGGGRLVRTKQVYGAADPISGIRYYSRDRAELPAPNEETFGSEREAAQSGYFPIRRPKP
;
A
#
# COMPACT_ATOMS: atom_id res chain seq x y z
N MET A 1 7.04 -47.73 -45.70
CA MET A 1 6.68 -48.36 -44.40
C MET A 1 7.54 -47.91 -43.23
N LYS A 2 8.88 -47.78 -43.34
CA LYS A 2 9.73 -47.31 -42.20
C LYS A 2 9.39 -45.90 -41.71
N ILE A 3 9.15 -44.94 -42.61
CA ILE A 3 8.81 -43.54 -42.28
C ILE A 3 7.47 -43.43 -41.55
N VAL A 4 6.47 -44.21 -41.95
CA VAL A 4 5.15 -44.24 -41.30
C VAL A 4 5.27 -44.76 -39.87
N ASN A 5 6.09 -45.79 -39.64
CA ASN A 5 6.34 -46.32 -38.30
C ASN A 5 7.07 -45.30 -37.40
N PHE A 6 8.03 -44.55 -37.94
CA PHE A 6 8.68 -43.46 -37.20
C PHE A 6 7.72 -42.31 -36.88
N ALA A 7 6.82 -41.95 -37.80
CA ALA A 7 5.79 -40.94 -37.55
C ALA A 7 4.78 -41.38 -36.48
N LEU A 8 4.37 -42.65 -36.48
CA LEU A 8 3.47 -43.23 -35.49
C LEU A 8 4.10 -43.21 -34.08
N LEU A 9 5.38 -43.58 -33.98
CA LEU A 9 6.13 -43.54 -32.74
C LEU A 9 6.34 -42.10 -32.23
N PHE A 10 6.59 -41.16 -33.14
CA PHE A 10 6.66 -39.73 -32.82
C PHE A 10 5.34 -39.22 -32.23
N VAL A 11 4.21 -39.49 -32.88
CA VAL A 11 2.89 -39.08 -32.38
C VAL A 11 2.60 -39.70 -31.02
N LEU A 12 2.92 -40.97 -30.80
CA LEU A 12 2.66 -41.66 -29.53
C LEU A 12 3.44 -41.05 -28.35
N ILE A 13 4.66 -40.57 -28.60
CA ILE A 13 5.51 -39.91 -27.58
C ILE A 13 5.11 -38.45 -27.39
N PHE A 14 4.88 -37.71 -28.48
CA PHE A 14 4.65 -36.26 -28.40
C PHE A 14 3.21 -35.89 -28.06
N PHE A 15 2.22 -36.70 -28.45
CA PHE A 15 0.81 -36.45 -28.12
C PHE A 15 0.54 -36.25 -26.63
N PRO A 16 1.01 -37.13 -25.70
CA PRO A 16 0.80 -36.89 -24.27
C PRO A 16 1.51 -35.63 -23.77
N VAL A 17 2.69 -35.30 -24.30
CA VAL A 17 3.41 -34.07 -23.96
C VAL A 17 2.61 -32.83 -24.38
N PHE A 18 2.05 -32.82 -25.60
CA PHE A 18 1.19 -31.73 -26.06
C PHE A 18 -0.10 -31.62 -25.24
N ARG A 19 -0.67 -32.74 -24.79
CA ARG A 19 -1.85 -32.73 -23.91
C ARG A 19 -1.55 -32.13 -22.53
N ILE A 20 -0.44 -32.50 -21.92
CA ILE A 20 0.01 -31.92 -20.64
C ILE A 20 0.29 -30.42 -20.83
N ALA A 21 0.98 -30.05 -21.91
CA ALA A 21 1.25 -28.65 -22.22
C ALA A 21 -0.05 -27.84 -22.44
N SER A 22 -1.05 -28.41 -23.13
CA SER A 22 -2.34 -27.72 -23.32
C SER A 22 -3.09 -27.51 -22.01
N ILE A 23 -3.11 -28.50 -21.11
CA ILE A 23 -3.75 -28.36 -19.80
C ILE A 23 -3.07 -27.26 -18.98
N HIS A 24 -1.74 -27.27 -18.94
CA HIS A 24 -0.99 -26.24 -18.22
C HIS A 24 -1.21 -24.83 -18.81
N LEU A 25 -1.33 -24.70 -20.14
CA LEU A 25 -1.66 -23.43 -20.78
C LEU A 25 -3.08 -22.95 -20.40
N ASP A 26 -4.06 -23.84 -20.37
CA ASP A 26 -5.43 -23.51 -19.97
C ASP A 26 -5.50 -23.08 -18.49
N ASP A 27 -4.76 -23.77 -17.62
CA ASP A 27 -4.64 -23.43 -16.19
C ASP A 27 -3.95 -22.07 -16.01
N GLN A 28 -2.87 -21.79 -16.73
CA GLN A 28 -2.21 -20.48 -16.73
C GLN A 28 -3.14 -19.35 -17.19
N HIS A 29 -3.89 -19.56 -18.27
CA HIS A 29 -4.86 -18.56 -18.74
C HIS A 29 -5.95 -18.29 -17.71
N THR A 30 -6.43 -19.33 -17.04
CA THR A 30 -7.42 -19.22 -15.97
C THR A 30 -6.84 -18.51 -14.75
N ALA A 31 -5.62 -18.86 -14.35
CA ALA A 31 -4.91 -18.23 -13.24
C ALA A 31 -4.67 -16.74 -13.47
N LEU A 32 -4.26 -16.34 -14.67
CA LEU A 32 -4.08 -14.92 -15.03
C LEU A 32 -5.40 -14.15 -14.97
N ARG A 33 -6.49 -14.71 -15.49
CA ARG A 33 -7.82 -14.08 -15.47
C ARG A 33 -8.33 -13.92 -14.03
N LEU A 34 -8.21 -14.97 -13.20
CA LEU A 34 -8.64 -14.93 -11.81
C LEU A 34 -7.78 -13.99 -10.98
N SER A 35 -6.46 -14.00 -11.16
CA SER A 35 -5.54 -13.10 -10.46
C SER A 35 -5.85 -11.65 -10.78
N SER A 36 -5.99 -11.29 -12.05
CA SER A 36 -6.37 -9.92 -12.45
C SER A 36 -7.73 -9.50 -11.87
N ARG A 37 -8.68 -10.44 -11.77
CA ARG A 37 -9.95 -10.19 -11.11
C ARG A 37 -9.76 -9.90 -9.62
N TYR A 38 -9.03 -10.75 -8.89
CA TYR A 38 -8.76 -10.55 -7.47
C TYR A 38 -7.93 -9.29 -7.19
N ASP A 39 -6.99 -8.93 -8.07
CA ASP A 39 -6.22 -7.69 -7.98
C ASP A 39 -7.15 -6.48 -8.02
N ALA A 40 -8.11 -6.46 -8.95
CA ALA A 40 -9.08 -5.39 -9.06
C ALA A 40 -9.94 -5.29 -7.80
N MET A 41 -10.42 -6.42 -7.28
CA MET A 41 -11.23 -6.46 -6.05
C MET A 41 -10.44 -5.95 -4.84
N LEU A 42 -9.20 -6.40 -4.68
CA LEU A 42 -8.32 -6.00 -3.59
C LEU A 42 -8.03 -4.50 -3.67
N ARG A 43 -7.69 -3.98 -4.85
CA ARG A 43 -7.42 -2.55 -5.07
C ARG A 43 -8.64 -1.69 -4.77
N THR A 44 -9.83 -2.09 -5.22
CA THR A 44 -11.08 -1.39 -4.90
C THR A 44 -11.34 -1.38 -3.39
N ALA A 45 -11.24 -2.55 -2.74
CA ALA A 45 -11.49 -2.65 -1.30
C ALA A 45 -10.55 -1.79 -0.46
N VAL A 46 -9.26 -1.79 -0.82
CA VAL A 46 -8.22 -1.00 -0.17
C VAL A 46 -8.40 0.50 -0.46
N GLN A 47 -8.82 0.87 -1.67
CA GLN A 47 -9.13 2.27 -2.03
C GLN A 47 -10.35 2.80 -1.26
N ASP A 48 -11.43 2.03 -1.16
CA ASP A 48 -12.64 2.40 -0.41
C ASP A 48 -12.32 2.60 1.08
N ALA A 49 -11.54 1.68 1.66
CA ALA A 49 -11.05 1.80 3.03
C ALA A 49 -10.15 3.02 3.20
N GLY A 50 -9.22 3.26 2.26
CA GLY A 50 -8.37 4.45 2.23
C GLY A 50 -9.18 5.75 2.24
N TYR A 51 -10.24 5.83 1.43
CA TYR A 51 -11.13 6.99 1.39
C TYR A 51 -11.77 7.28 2.76
N VAL A 52 -12.27 6.26 3.44
CA VAL A 52 -12.88 6.40 4.78
C VAL A 52 -11.88 6.89 5.82
N LEU A 53 -10.63 6.43 5.76
CA LEU A 53 -9.56 6.90 6.65
C LEU A 53 -9.37 8.42 6.52
N ASN A 54 -9.42 8.97 5.31
CA ASN A 54 -9.22 10.40 5.09
C ASN A 54 -10.47 11.26 5.27
N ASP A 55 -11.67 10.77 4.92
CA ASP A 55 -12.92 11.52 5.16
C ASP A 55 -13.11 11.82 6.65
N THR A 56 -12.76 10.86 7.51
CA THR A 56 -12.82 11.01 8.97
C THR A 56 -11.82 12.06 9.48
N THR A 57 -10.68 12.23 8.82
CA THR A 57 -9.71 13.31 9.15
C THR A 57 -10.18 14.69 8.69
N ALA A 58 -10.98 14.77 7.61
CA ALA A 58 -11.47 16.03 7.05
C ALA A 58 -12.70 16.59 7.80
N GLN A 59 -13.55 15.72 8.36
CA GLN A 59 -14.76 16.13 9.10
C GLN A 59 -14.46 16.60 10.54
N GLY A 60 -13.20 16.54 10.98
CA GLY A 60 -12.79 16.83 12.33
C GLY A 60 -12.27 18.25 12.64
N ASP A 61 -12.21 19.21 11.71
CA ASP A 61 -11.80 20.58 12.11
C ASP A 61 -12.29 21.74 11.21
N GLN A 62 -13.16 22.57 11.78
CA GLN A 62 -13.14 24.01 11.53
C GLN A 62 -11.90 24.58 12.24
N PRO A 63 -11.05 25.38 11.56
CA PRO A 63 -9.76 25.80 12.09
C PRO A 63 -9.94 26.79 13.25
N GLY A 64 -9.92 26.25 14.48
CA GLY A 64 -9.85 27.01 15.72
C GLY A 64 -8.48 26.83 16.37
N TYR A 65 -7.81 27.95 16.62
CA TYR A 65 -6.51 28.08 17.29
C TYR A 65 -6.21 26.99 18.36
N GLY A 66 -5.11 26.27 18.16
CA GLY A 66 -4.20 25.90 19.25
C GLY A 66 -4.38 24.53 19.95
N SER A 67 -5.30 23.65 19.56
CA SER A 67 -5.33 22.32 20.20
C SER A 67 -5.96 21.22 19.34
N ARG A 68 -5.23 20.10 19.19
CA ARG A 68 -5.64 18.78 18.66
C ARG A 68 -5.57 18.55 17.13
N LYS A 69 -4.39 18.74 16.53
CA LYS A 69 -3.99 18.11 15.24
C LYS A 69 -3.75 16.58 15.35
N PHE A 70 -4.40 15.89 16.30
CA PHE A 70 -4.26 14.46 16.59
C PHE A 70 -5.63 13.77 16.51
N LEU A 71 -6.41 14.06 15.47
CA LEU A 71 -7.66 13.36 15.20
C LEU A 71 -7.30 11.94 14.72
N GLY A 72 -7.60 10.97 15.58
CA GLY A 72 -7.31 9.57 15.31
C GLY A 72 -8.07 9.05 14.10
N THR A 73 -7.34 8.35 13.24
CA THR A 73 -7.89 7.60 12.13
C THR A 73 -8.95 6.58 12.60
N ASP A 74 -10.13 6.55 11.99
CA ASP A 74 -11.16 5.53 12.23
C ASP A 74 -10.79 4.22 11.52
N LYS A 75 -9.74 3.59 12.06
CA LYS A 75 -9.15 2.33 11.59
C LYS A 75 -10.17 1.18 11.61
N GLU A 76 -11.08 1.18 12.58
CA GLU A 76 -12.17 0.21 12.69
C GLU A 76 -13.09 0.27 11.47
N ARG A 77 -13.62 1.46 11.17
CA ARG A 77 -14.51 1.67 10.02
C ARG A 77 -13.83 1.40 8.68
N ALA A 78 -12.53 1.70 8.57
CA ALA A 78 -11.77 1.41 7.37
C ALA A 78 -11.61 -0.09 7.10
N VAL A 79 -11.29 -0.89 8.13
CA VAL A 79 -11.21 -2.35 7.98
C VAL A 79 -12.58 -2.97 7.70
N GLU A 80 -13.64 -2.47 8.34
CA GLU A 80 -15.01 -2.88 8.02
C GLU A 80 -15.35 -2.59 6.55
N THR A 81 -15.02 -1.38 6.08
CA THR A 81 -15.22 -0.98 4.68
C THR A 81 -14.41 -1.86 3.72
N PHE A 82 -13.16 -2.17 4.06
CA PHE A 82 -12.32 -3.09 3.29
C PHE A 82 -13.00 -4.45 3.12
N TYR A 83 -13.41 -5.10 4.21
CA TYR A 83 -14.02 -6.42 4.14
C TYR A 83 -15.38 -6.39 3.42
N ARG A 84 -16.18 -5.34 3.65
CA ARG A 84 -17.45 -5.14 2.95
C ARG A 84 -17.24 -4.99 1.45
N SER A 85 -16.34 -4.12 1.01
CA SER A 85 -16.03 -3.94 -0.40
C SER A 85 -15.46 -5.21 -1.03
N LEU A 86 -14.62 -5.97 -0.32
CA LEU A 86 -14.12 -7.25 -0.78
C LEU A 86 -15.26 -8.27 -0.99
N ALA A 87 -16.15 -8.40 -0.01
CA ALA A 87 -17.27 -9.33 -0.06
C ALA A 87 -18.32 -8.96 -1.13
N LEU A 88 -18.59 -7.67 -1.32
CA LEU A 88 -19.45 -7.18 -2.40
C LEU A 88 -18.88 -7.54 -3.77
N ASN A 89 -17.57 -7.31 -3.97
CA ASN A 89 -16.91 -7.63 -5.22
C ASN A 89 -16.86 -9.14 -5.51
N MET A 90 -16.76 -9.97 -4.46
CA MET A 90 -16.76 -11.43 -4.58
C MET A 90 -18.16 -12.03 -4.77
N GLY A 91 -19.22 -11.21 -4.69
CA GLY A 91 -20.61 -11.64 -4.88
C GLY A 91 -21.21 -12.35 -3.67
N THR A 92 -20.54 -12.29 -2.52
CA THR A 92 -20.96 -12.92 -1.26
C THR A 92 -21.86 -12.02 -0.41
N GLY A 93 -21.97 -10.73 -0.74
CA GLY A 93 -22.77 -9.77 0.04
C GLY A 93 -22.29 -9.63 1.48
N ASP A 94 -23.19 -9.29 2.40
CA ASP A 94 -22.90 -9.10 3.83
C ASP A 94 -23.04 -10.40 4.66
N ASP A 95 -22.83 -11.59 4.05
CA ASP A 95 -22.88 -12.87 4.77
C ASP A 95 -21.70 -13.00 5.76
N PRO A 96 -21.95 -13.12 7.08
CA PRO A 96 -20.90 -13.25 8.09
C PRO A 96 -20.00 -14.47 7.88
N ALA A 97 -20.54 -15.58 7.35
CA ALA A 97 -19.75 -16.78 7.10
C ALA A 97 -18.75 -16.57 5.96
N ALA A 98 -19.19 -15.92 4.88
CA ALA A 98 -18.33 -15.55 3.77
C ALA A 98 -17.24 -14.55 4.20
N LEU A 99 -17.58 -13.54 5.00
CA LEU A 99 -16.61 -12.60 5.55
C LEU A 99 -15.54 -13.30 6.41
N GLY A 100 -15.94 -14.27 7.23
CA GLY A 100 -15.01 -15.09 8.01
C GLY A 100 -14.07 -15.92 7.13
N ALA A 101 -14.59 -16.49 6.03
CA ALA A 101 -13.77 -17.22 5.07
C ALA A 101 -12.77 -16.29 4.34
N LEU A 102 -13.18 -15.06 4.01
CA LEU A 102 -12.29 -14.06 3.40
C LEU A 102 -11.17 -13.62 4.35
N ALA A 103 -11.47 -13.44 5.63
CA ALA A 103 -10.47 -13.09 6.64
C ALA A 103 -9.36 -14.14 6.76
N ALA A 104 -9.62 -15.42 6.46
CA ALA A 104 -8.60 -16.46 6.46
C ALA A 104 -7.51 -16.25 5.39
N TYR A 105 -7.87 -15.60 4.27
CA TYR A 105 -6.95 -15.26 3.18
C TYR A 105 -6.27 -13.90 3.36
N VAL A 106 -6.61 -13.16 4.42
CA VAL A 106 -6.02 -11.86 4.77
C VAL A 106 -5.17 -12.01 6.04
N PRO A 107 -3.87 -12.33 5.92
CA PRO A 107 -3.05 -12.64 7.10
C PRO A 107 -2.80 -11.42 8.00
N ALA A 108 -2.75 -10.22 7.42
CA ALA A 108 -2.56 -8.98 8.16
C ALA A 108 -3.01 -7.77 7.31
N ILE A 109 -3.41 -6.70 8.00
CA ILE A 109 -3.67 -5.38 7.43
C ILE A 109 -2.88 -4.35 8.25
N ALA A 110 -2.22 -3.41 7.59
CA ALA A 110 -1.59 -2.26 8.22
C ALA A 110 -2.41 -1.00 7.95
N VAL A 111 -2.75 -0.25 9.00
CA VAL A 111 -3.30 1.10 8.88
C VAL A 111 -2.21 2.10 9.24
N ILE A 112 -1.84 2.92 8.27
CA ILE A 112 -0.81 3.95 8.32
C ILE A 112 -1.51 5.24 8.74
N ASP A 113 -1.11 5.79 9.89
CA ASP A 113 -1.61 7.04 10.46
C ASP A 113 -0.47 8.08 10.45
N TYR A 114 -0.78 9.34 10.76
CA TYR A 114 0.10 10.49 10.66
C TYR A 114 1.40 10.38 11.49
N ASP A 115 1.33 9.85 12.71
CA ASP A 115 2.47 9.73 13.66
C ASP A 115 2.75 8.29 14.11
N GLY A 116 2.15 7.30 13.45
CA GLY A 116 2.37 5.89 13.71
C GLY A 116 1.47 5.00 12.88
N TYR A 117 1.45 3.71 13.19
CA TYR A 117 0.65 2.74 12.45
C TYR A 117 0.03 1.70 13.40
N PHE A 118 -0.98 1.00 12.88
CA PHE A 118 -1.65 -0.11 13.53
C PHE A 118 -1.56 -1.35 12.65
N ILE A 119 -1.41 -2.52 13.28
CA ILE A 119 -1.52 -3.80 12.60
C ILE A 119 -2.79 -4.49 13.06
N TYR A 120 -3.63 -4.89 12.12
CA TYR A 120 -4.77 -5.75 12.33
C TYR A 120 -4.40 -7.16 11.87
N ALA A 121 -4.41 -8.11 12.80
CA ALA A 121 -4.05 -9.49 12.52
C ALA A 121 -4.73 -10.45 13.49
N THR A 122 -4.78 -11.72 13.11
CA THR A 122 -5.30 -12.79 13.96
C THR A 122 -4.39 -13.00 15.17
N GLU A 123 -4.97 -13.02 16.37
CA GLU A 123 -4.32 -13.40 17.62
C GLU A 123 -5.14 -14.44 18.37
N SER A 124 -4.45 -15.23 19.21
CA SER A 124 -5.08 -16.21 20.08
C SER A 124 -5.44 -15.56 21.42
N PHE A 125 -6.72 -15.61 21.77
CA PHE A 125 -7.23 -15.17 23.06
C PHE A 125 -7.76 -16.36 23.85
N VAL A 126 -7.42 -16.44 25.13
CA VAL A 126 -8.00 -17.44 26.03
C VAL A 126 -9.22 -16.78 26.68
N ASP A 127 -10.40 -17.28 26.33
CA ASP A 127 -11.64 -16.79 26.95
C ASP A 127 -11.68 -17.15 28.44
N SER A 128 -12.57 -16.48 29.18
CA SER A 128 -12.95 -16.75 30.57
C SER A 128 -13.24 -18.23 30.86
N GLY A 129 -13.62 -19.02 29.85
CA GLY A 129 -13.80 -20.48 29.93
C GLY A 129 -12.54 -21.32 29.65
N GLY A 130 -11.36 -20.73 29.51
CA GLY A 130 -10.09 -21.43 29.25
C GLY A 130 -9.90 -21.93 27.81
N GLN A 131 -10.84 -21.62 26.90
CA GLN A 131 -10.74 -22.00 25.49
C GLN A 131 -9.95 -20.95 24.69
N THR A 132 -9.00 -21.42 23.87
CA THR A 132 -8.25 -20.56 22.96
C THR A 132 -9.09 -20.30 21.71
N GLN A 133 -9.55 -19.06 21.54
CA GLN A 133 -10.22 -18.60 20.33
C GLN A 133 -9.27 -17.73 19.49
N LEU A 134 -9.42 -17.81 18.18
CA LEU A 134 -8.73 -16.92 17.26
C LEU A 134 -9.64 -15.73 16.95
N ARG A 135 -9.12 -14.53 17.13
CA ARG A 135 -9.82 -13.30 16.77
C ARG A 135 -8.85 -12.33 16.13
N ALA A 136 -9.31 -11.61 15.12
CA ALA A 136 -8.56 -10.49 14.58
C ALA A 136 -8.62 -9.30 15.55
N VAL A 137 -7.45 -8.80 15.93
CA VAL A 137 -7.30 -7.73 16.93
C VAL A 137 -6.34 -6.67 16.42
N TRP A 138 -6.51 -5.45 16.94
CA TRP A 138 -5.61 -4.34 16.68
C TRP A 138 -4.39 -4.40 17.60
N SER A 139 -3.22 -4.18 17.02
CA SER A 139 -2.04 -3.83 17.81
C SER A 139 -2.23 -2.45 18.45
N PRO A 140 -1.55 -2.16 19.58
CA PRO A 140 -1.35 -0.79 20.02
C PRO A 140 -0.75 0.07 18.89
N LYS A 141 -1.05 1.37 18.88
CA LYS A 141 -0.42 2.30 17.94
C LYS A 141 1.08 2.28 18.13
N LYS A 142 1.82 1.97 17.08
CA LYS A 142 3.29 1.97 17.11
C LYS A 142 3.81 3.26 16.48
N PRO A 143 4.56 4.08 17.21
CA PRO A 143 5.12 5.32 16.67
C PRO A 143 6.23 5.03 15.68
N TYR A 144 6.46 5.95 14.75
CA TYR A 144 7.61 5.90 13.85
C TYR A 144 8.90 6.34 14.59
N ALA A 145 9.46 5.46 15.41
CA ALA A 145 10.58 5.78 16.27
C ALA A 145 11.94 5.33 15.69
N TYR A 146 12.90 6.24 15.69
CA TYR A 146 14.31 5.99 15.40
C TYR A 146 15.17 6.36 16.60
N SER A 147 16.16 5.53 16.90
CA SER A 147 17.16 5.84 17.92
C SER A 147 18.48 6.14 17.24
N ASP A 148 19.07 7.29 17.55
CA ASP A 148 20.40 7.62 17.06
C ASP A 148 21.51 6.91 17.87
N ALA A 149 22.74 6.95 17.35
CA ALA A 149 23.91 6.39 18.06
C ALA A 149 24.23 7.11 19.39
N GLY A 150 23.73 8.33 19.57
CA GLY A 150 23.85 9.12 20.80
C GLY A 150 22.78 8.81 21.84
N GLY A 151 21.85 7.90 21.56
CA GLY A 151 20.74 7.52 22.44
C GLY A 151 19.58 8.51 22.48
N SER A 152 19.51 9.46 21.55
CA SER A 152 18.33 10.31 21.35
C SER A 152 17.27 9.54 20.56
N VAL A 153 16.00 9.70 20.94
CA VAL A 153 14.87 9.06 20.28
C VAL A 153 14.14 10.12 19.45
N ILE A 154 13.94 9.83 18.17
CA ILE A 154 13.27 10.69 17.21
C ILE A 154 12.01 9.96 16.77
N GLN A 155 10.85 10.55 17.04
CA GLN A 155 9.57 10.10 16.51
C GLN A 155 9.24 10.94 15.30
N PHE A 156 9.08 10.28 14.16
CA PHE A 156 8.70 10.88 12.90
C PHE A 156 7.18 10.93 12.74
N THR A 157 6.74 11.78 11.84
CA THR A 157 5.41 11.74 11.22
C THR A 157 5.54 11.44 9.73
N LEU A 158 4.40 11.32 9.04
CA LEU A 158 4.35 11.18 7.58
C LEU A 158 4.84 12.44 6.84
N ASP A 159 4.75 13.61 7.48
CA ASP A 159 5.36 14.85 7.01
C ASP A 159 6.74 15.10 7.65
N ARG A 160 7.17 16.37 7.72
CA ARG A 160 8.46 16.78 8.29
C ARG A 160 8.39 17.18 9.77
N PHE A 161 7.27 16.92 10.43
CA PHE A 161 7.14 17.16 11.86
C PHE A 161 7.85 16.05 12.64
N VAL A 162 8.54 16.42 13.72
CA VAL A 162 9.25 15.44 14.56
C VAL A 162 9.08 15.75 16.03
N LYS A 163 9.08 14.69 16.85
CA LYS A 163 9.22 14.79 18.31
C LYS A 163 10.53 14.14 18.71
N ILE A 164 11.37 14.88 19.40
CA ILE A 164 12.73 14.46 19.73
C ILE A 164 12.87 14.45 21.25
N HIS A 165 13.32 13.32 21.77
CA HIS A 165 13.83 13.21 23.11
C HIS A 165 15.34 13.40 23.08
N ASP A 166 15.78 14.62 23.38
CA ASP A 166 17.20 14.95 23.46
C ASP A 166 17.78 14.40 24.77
N ARG A 167 18.66 13.42 24.68
CA ARG A 167 19.30 12.80 25.86
C ARG A 167 20.12 13.80 26.66
N SER A 168 20.74 14.79 26.02
CA SER A 168 21.61 15.76 26.67
C SER A 168 20.83 16.75 27.54
N ARG A 169 19.62 17.10 27.12
CA ARG A 169 18.74 18.04 27.83
C ARG A 169 17.67 17.34 28.68
N GLN A 170 17.39 16.06 28.42
CA GLN A 170 16.25 15.31 29.02
C GLN A 170 14.90 16.00 28.78
N VAL A 171 14.76 16.69 27.64
CA VAL A 171 13.54 17.43 27.27
C VAL A 171 13.03 16.93 25.92
N TRP A 172 11.69 16.89 25.79
CA TRP A 172 11.00 16.68 24.53
C TRP A 172 10.89 17.99 23.76
N VAL A 173 11.42 18.00 22.55
CA VAL A 173 11.28 19.11 21.60
C VAL A 173 10.45 18.63 20.41
N GLN A 174 9.55 19.48 19.92
CA GLN A 174 8.67 19.15 18.79
C GLN A 174 8.48 20.34 17.86
N GLY A 175 8.25 20.08 16.58
CA GLY A 175 8.20 21.12 15.55
C GLY A 175 8.52 20.57 14.17
N MET A 176 8.58 21.45 13.18
CA MET A 176 9.08 21.09 11.86
C MET A 176 10.59 20.90 11.89
N ARG A 177 11.12 19.99 11.05
CA ARG A 177 12.56 19.75 10.92
C ARG A 177 13.35 21.05 10.76
N GLU A 178 12.88 21.97 9.93
CA GLU A 178 13.53 23.27 9.66
C GLU A 178 13.71 24.12 10.93
N GLU A 179 12.74 24.08 11.83
CA GLU A 179 12.71 24.87 13.06
C GLU A 179 13.65 24.24 14.10
N ILE A 180 13.48 22.94 14.37
CA ILE A 180 14.22 22.23 15.42
C ILE A 180 15.68 21.95 15.03
N ALA A 181 15.99 21.90 13.73
CA ALA A 181 17.35 21.72 13.25
C ALA A 181 18.28 22.83 13.76
N SER A 182 17.76 24.04 14.03
CA SER A 182 18.55 25.15 14.60
C SER A 182 18.69 25.06 16.12
N GLU A 183 17.69 24.51 16.81
CA GLU A 183 17.59 24.47 18.28
C GLU A 183 18.31 23.26 18.92
N THR A 184 18.53 22.20 18.14
CA THR A 184 19.12 20.94 18.60
C THR A 184 20.43 20.61 17.90
N ASN A 185 21.27 19.81 18.58
CA ASN A 185 22.53 19.32 18.02
C ASN A 185 22.43 17.90 17.44
N VAL A 186 21.22 17.45 17.11
CA VAL A 186 20.98 16.14 16.51
C VAL A 186 21.49 16.14 15.07
N PRO A 187 22.51 15.34 14.71
CA PRO A 187 23.11 15.38 13.37
C PRO A 187 22.12 15.08 12.25
N LEU A 188 21.15 14.20 12.52
CA LEU A 188 20.15 13.79 11.55
C LEU A 188 19.28 14.94 11.02
N LEU A 189 19.08 16.00 11.80
CA LEU A 189 18.22 17.12 11.37
C LEU A 189 18.93 18.13 10.47
N LYS A 190 20.28 18.10 10.43
CA LYS A 190 21.10 19.09 9.73
C LYS A 190 21.07 18.89 8.21
N ASP A 191 21.00 17.64 7.75
CA ASP A 191 20.94 17.30 6.34
C ASP A 191 19.53 16.83 5.94
N ALA A 192 18.89 17.56 5.03
CA ALA A 192 17.50 17.33 4.66
C ALA A 192 17.31 16.00 3.91
N ASP A 193 18.25 15.63 3.03
CA ASP A 193 18.15 14.41 2.23
C ASP A 193 18.37 13.16 3.08
N THR A 194 19.37 13.19 3.97
CA THR A 194 19.60 12.12 4.95
C THR A 194 18.43 12.00 5.91
N PHE A 195 17.87 13.12 6.39
CA PHE A 195 16.67 13.12 7.22
C PHE A 195 15.52 12.38 6.54
N GLU A 196 15.17 12.77 5.31
CA GLU A 196 14.08 12.13 4.57
C GLU A 196 14.34 10.65 4.31
N SER A 197 15.58 10.29 3.96
CA SER A 197 15.98 8.89 3.76
C SER A 197 15.82 8.05 5.03
N VAL A 198 16.27 8.56 6.17
CA VAL A 198 16.16 7.86 7.47
C VAL A 198 14.71 7.80 7.92
N ARG A 199 13.94 8.89 7.78
CA ARG A 199 12.52 8.95 8.09
C ARG A 199 11.74 7.87 7.34
N ARG A 200 11.84 7.87 6.00
CA ARG A 200 11.18 6.89 5.12
C ARG A 200 11.60 5.47 5.48
N ARG A 201 12.91 5.21 5.59
CA ARG A 201 13.41 3.88 5.98
C ARG A 201 12.89 3.42 7.35
N THR A 202 12.79 4.31 8.32
CA THR A 202 12.30 3.99 9.67
C THR A 202 10.83 3.60 9.62
N ILE A 203 10.00 4.39 8.94
CA ILE A 203 8.58 4.11 8.74
C ILE A 203 8.40 2.75 8.06
N LEU A 204 9.08 2.54 6.94
CA LEU A 204 8.98 1.32 6.14
C LEU A 204 9.45 0.08 6.90
N ASN A 205 10.62 0.13 7.53
CA ASN A 205 11.14 -1.01 8.28
C ASN A 205 10.25 -1.35 9.47
N GLY A 206 9.68 -0.36 10.16
CA GLY A 206 8.72 -0.60 11.25
C GLY A 206 7.52 -1.41 10.77
N ILE A 207 6.84 -0.90 9.74
CA ILE A 207 5.65 -1.54 9.17
C ILE A 207 5.98 -2.94 8.61
N GLN A 208 7.06 -3.07 7.83
CA GLN A 208 7.46 -4.36 7.25
C GLN A 208 7.79 -5.40 8.30
N ASN A 209 8.57 -5.04 9.33
CA ASN A 209 8.96 -5.96 10.38
C ASN A 209 7.73 -6.49 11.14
N ASP A 210 6.78 -5.61 11.45
CA ASP A 210 5.58 -6.00 12.16
C ASP A 210 4.59 -6.78 11.32
N LEU A 211 4.42 -6.43 10.05
CA LEU A 211 3.65 -7.24 9.09
C LEU A 211 4.27 -8.63 8.93
N ALA A 212 5.59 -8.72 8.79
CA ALA A 212 6.29 -10.00 8.70
C ALA A 212 6.08 -10.84 9.97
N HIS A 213 6.14 -10.22 11.15
CA HIS A 213 5.80 -10.90 12.40
C HIS A 213 4.34 -11.36 12.43
N ALA A 214 3.39 -10.51 12.03
CA ALA A 214 1.97 -10.86 12.00
C ALA A 214 1.68 -12.03 11.04
N ILE A 215 2.23 -11.99 9.82
CA ILE A 215 2.11 -13.05 8.81
C ILE A 215 2.75 -14.35 9.31
N HIS A 216 3.93 -14.28 9.93
CA HIS A 216 4.56 -15.45 10.54
C HIS A 216 3.70 -16.07 11.64
N ARG A 217 3.03 -15.24 12.47
CA ARG A 217 2.06 -15.76 13.45
C ARG A 217 0.85 -16.40 12.78
N HIS A 218 0.33 -15.79 11.71
CA HIS A 218 -0.78 -16.33 10.92
C HIS A 218 -0.47 -17.73 10.40
N ASN A 219 0.73 -17.98 9.88
CA ASN A 219 1.18 -19.31 9.45
C ASN A 219 1.07 -20.37 10.56
N ARG A 220 1.42 -20.03 11.80
CA ARG A 220 1.30 -20.96 12.93
C ARG A 220 -0.14 -21.31 13.24
N TYR A 221 -1.07 -20.38 13.02
CA TYR A 221 -2.50 -20.64 13.16
C TYR A 221 -3.01 -21.46 11.99
N ALA A 222 -2.73 -21.04 10.75
CA ALA A 222 -3.11 -21.74 9.53
C ALA A 222 -2.70 -23.23 9.55
N ALA A 223 -1.47 -23.53 9.97
CA ALA A 223 -0.98 -24.90 10.11
C ALA A 223 -1.80 -25.75 11.11
N ARG A 224 -2.33 -25.15 12.19
CA ARG A 224 -3.20 -25.87 13.15
C ARG A 224 -4.56 -26.24 12.56
N TYR A 225 -5.01 -25.54 11.53
CA TYR A 225 -6.26 -25.80 10.82
C TYR A 225 -6.04 -26.58 9.51
N GLY A 226 -4.85 -27.14 9.29
CA GLY A 226 -4.55 -27.97 8.12
C GLY A 226 -4.38 -27.17 6.81
N VAL A 227 -4.04 -25.89 6.90
CA VAL A 227 -3.71 -25.07 5.73
C VAL A 227 -2.23 -25.29 5.37
N ASP A 228 -1.98 -25.89 4.21
CA ASP A 228 -0.63 -26.19 3.69
C ASP A 228 0.02 -25.00 2.96
N TYR A 229 -0.69 -23.88 2.81
CA TYR A 229 -0.17 -22.66 2.19
C TYR A 229 0.70 -21.85 3.16
N LEU A 230 1.89 -21.45 2.69
CA LEU A 230 2.81 -20.59 3.44
C LEU A 230 2.60 -19.11 3.06
N PHE A 231 2.02 -18.35 3.98
CA PHE A 231 1.85 -16.90 3.85
C PHE A 231 3.20 -16.20 4.00
N THR A 232 3.50 -15.25 3.12
CA THR A 232 4.79 -14.53 3.11
C THR A 232 4.57 -13.04 2.86
N LEU A 233 5.44 -12.19 3.42
CA LEU A 233 5.43 -10.78 3.04
C LEU A 233 6.04 -10.68 1.62
N PRO A 234 5.28 -10.25 0.59
CA PRO A 234 5.82 -10.11 -0.75
C PRO A 234 6.92 -9.05 -0.78
N GLN A 235 7.84 -9.18 -1.73
CA GLN A 235 8.81 -8.11 -1.99
C GLN A 235 8.10 -6.95 -2.66
N ILE A 236 8.01 -5.83 -1.95
CA ILE A 236 7.39 -4.60 -2.43
C ILE A 236 8.52 -3.63 -2.80
N SER A 237 8.41 -3.00 -3.97
CA SER A 237 9.42 -2.05 -4.44
C SER A 237 9.49 -0.79 -3.57
N ARG A 238 10.63 -0.10 -3.58
CA ARG A 238 10.75 1.19 -2.85
C ARG A 238 9.74 2.22 -3.35
N GLU A 239 9.51 2.28 -4.66
CA GLU A 239 8.56 3.22 -5.26
C GLU A 239 7.12 2.98 -4.80
N GLU A 240 6.67 1.72 -4.75
CA GLU A 240 5.33 1.40 -4.26
C GLU A 240 5.17 1.70 -2.77
N TRP A 241 6.21 1.44 -1.99
CA TRP A 241 6.25 1.82 -0.59
C TRP A 241 6.20 3.33 -0.41
N ASP A 242 7.03 4.08 -1.15
CA ASP A 242 7.06 5.54 -1.11
C ASP A 242 5.68 6.12 -1.44
N ASN A 243 5.03 5.62 -2.48
CA ASN A 243 3.66 6.02 -2.82
C ASN A 243 2.63 5.62 -1.74
N GLY A 244 2.85 4.50 -1.06
CA GLY A 244 1.95 3.95 -0.03
C GLY A 244 2.07 4.62 1.35
N ILE A 245 3.20 5.24 1.67
CA ILE A 245 3.46 5.90 2.97
C ILE A 245 3.51 7.43 2.91
N ASP A 246 3.24 8.03 1.75
CA ASP A 246 3.24 9.49 1.60
C ASP A 246 2.06 10.17 2.34
N ASP A 247 0.99 9.43 2.63
CA ASP A 247 -0.22 9.91 3.31
C ASP A 247 -0.83 8.81 4.19
N ILE A 248 -1.85 9.16 4.99
CA ILE A 248 -2.66 8.21 5.77
C ILE A 248 -3.30 7.21 4.80
N GLY A 249 -3.25 5.92 5.16
CA GLY A 249 -3.71 4.86 4.27
C GLY A 249 -3.76 3.48 4.91
N ILE A 250 -4.10 2.50 4.09
CA ILE A 250 -4.23 1.10 4.45
C ILE A 250 -3.44 0.23 3.48
N ALA A 251 -2.78 -0.79 4.01
CA ALA A 251 -2.11 -1.82 3.24
C ALA A 251 -2.69 -3.17 3.63
N ALA A 252 -3.17 -3.93 2.66
CA ALA A 252 -3.74 -5.25 2.89
C ALA A 252 -3.10 -6.29 1.97
N PHE A 253 -3.02 -7.51 2.47
CA PHE A 253 -2.44 -8.67 1.78
C PHE A 253 -3.54 -9.71 1.58
N LEU A 254 -3.67 -10.22 0.37
CA LEU A 254 -4.62 -11.28 0.03
C LEU A 254 -3.84 -12.45 -0.56
N GLN A 255 -3.84 -13.57 0.15
CA GLN A 255 -2.94 -14.69 -0.14
C GLN A 255 -3.59 -16.04 0.07
N GLY A 256 -3.14 -17.04 -0.68
CA GLY A 256 -3.54 -18.44 -0.50
C GLY A 256 -4.84 -18.83 -1.19
N ILE A 257 -5.41 -17.95 -2.02
CA ILE A 257 -6.60 -18.27 -2.82
C ILE A 257 -6.17 -19.17 -3.99
N PRO A 258 -6.73 -20.38 -4.17
CA PRO A 258 -6.36 -21.25 -5.29
C PRO A 258 -6.78 -20.64 -6.63
N VAL A 259 -5.85 -20.59 -7.59
CA VAL A 259 -6.03 -20.10 -8.96
C VAL A 259 -5.37 -21.06 -9.96
N GLY A 260 -6.16 -21.98 -10.52
CA GLY A 260 -5.62 -23.05 -11.37
C GLY A 260 -4.73 -24.00 -10.57
N ASP A 261 -3.48 -24.17 -11.01
CA ASP A 261 -2.44 -24.97 -10.35
C ASP A 261 -1.57 -24.17 -9.36
N GLN A 262 -1.90 -22.89 -9.14
CA GLN A 262 -1.14 -21.97 -8.29
C GLN A 262 -2.02 -21.35 -7.20
N ALA A 263 -1.38 -20.62 -6.29
CA ALA A 263 -2.07 -19.82 -5.28
C ALA A 263 -1.83 -18.33 -5.54
N TYR A 264 -2.89 -17.55 -5.44
CA TYR A 264 -2.87 -16.11 -5.56
C TYR A 264 -2.21 -15.48 -4.33
N ASN A 265 -1.30 -14.54 -4.56
CA ASN A 265 -0.62 -13.77 -3.53
C ASN A 265 -0.39 -12.34 -4.04
N HIS A 266 -1.14 -11.38 -3.49
CA HIS A 266 -0.95 -9.99 -3.83
C HIS A 266 -1.18 -9.07 -2.64
N TYR A 267 -0.77 -7.81 -2.81
CA TYR A 267 -0.95 -6.74 -1.85
C TYR A 267 -1.51 -5.52 -2.57
N ALA A 268 -2.15 -4.64 -1.82
CA ALA A 268 -2.51 -3.31 -2.31
C ALA A 268 -2.36 -2.27 -1.22
N PHE A 269 -2.08 -1.04 -1.66
CA PHE A 269 -2.08 0.17 -0.84
C PHE A 269 -3.26 1.06 -1.22
N GLY A 270 -3.87 1.68 -0.22
CA GLY A 270 -5.02 2.54 -0.35
C GLY A 270 -4.81 3.78 0.48
N GLY A 271 -4.39 4.86 -0.15
CA GLY A 271 -4.39 6.18 0.45
C GLY A 271 -5.74 6.86 0.20
N GLY A 272 -6.20 7.68 1.14
CA GLY A 272 -7.45 8.41 0.95
C GLY A 272 -7.30 9.69 0.11
N ARG A 273 -6.08 10.05 -0.27
CA ARG A 273 -5.87 11.01 -1.34
C ARG A 273 -6.16 10.24 -2.62
N LEU A 274 -7.38 10.43 -3.16
CA LEU A 274 -7.69 10.10 -4.55
C LEU A 274 -6.44 10.46 -5.32
N VAL A 275 -5.78 9.47 -5.95
CA VAL A 275 -4.53 9.69 -6.68
C VAL A 275 -4.76 10.97 -7.46
N ARG A 276 -4.21 12.09 -6.98
CA ARG A 276 -4.22 13.33 -7.75
C ARG A 276 -3.17 12.99 -8.76
N THR A 277 -3.60 12.32 -9.83
CA THR A 277 -2.80 12.07 -11.01
C THR A 277 -2.21 13.43 -11.29
N LYS A 278 -0.90 13.57 -11.07
CA LYS A 278 -0.22 14.87 -11.01
C LYS A 278 -0.70 15.66 -12.21
N GLN A 279 -1.53 16.68 -11.97
CA GLN A 279 -2.33 17.29 -13.03
C GLN A 279 -1.37 17.78 -14.09
N VAL A 280 -1.61 17.35 -15.33
CA VAL A 280 -0.86 17.83 -16.48
C VAL A 280 -1.60 19.06 -16.98
N TYR A 281 -0.95 20.21 -16.95
CA TYR A 281 -1.52 21.47 -17.40
C TYR A 281 -1.24 21.64 -18.89
N GLY A 282 -2.26 22.02 -19.67
CA GLY A 282 -2.15 22.37 -21.07
C GLY A 282 -2.39 23.87 -21.31
N ALA A 283 -1.58 24.48 -22.17
CA ALA A 283 -1.83 25.83 -22.69
C ALA A 283 -1.41 25.95 -24.16
N ALA A 284 -2.12 26.78 -24.92
CA ALA A 284 -1.69 27.20 -26.24
C ALA A 284 -0.67 28.35 -26.14
N ASP A 285 0.41 28.27 -26.91
CA ASP A 285 1.31 29.40 -27.11
C ASP A 285 0.57 30.52 -27.88
N PRO A 286 0.46 31.74 -27.32
CA PRO A 286 -0.26 32.84 -27.96
C PRO A 286 0.33 33.28 -29.30
N ILE A 287 1.61 32.98 -29.56
CA ILE A 287 2.34 33.41 -30.75
C ILE A 287 2.28 32.33 -31.84
N SER A 288 2.59 31.08 -31.49
CA SER A 288 2.66 29.98 -32.47
C SER A 288 1.35 29.19 -32.62
N GLY A 289 0.41 29.32 -31.67
CA GLY A 289 -0.81 28.51 -31.62
C GLY A 289 -0.58 27.04 -31.26
N ILE A 290 0.66 26.64 -30.98
CA ILE A 290 1.02 25.26 -30.62
C ILE A 290 0.59 25.00 -29.17
N ARG A 291 -0.07 23.87 -28.95
CA ARG A 291 -0.53 23.43 -27.63
C ARG A 291 0.56 22.66 -26.92
N TYR A 292 0.95 23.13 -25.74
CA TYR A 292 1.98 22.51 -24.90
C TYR A 292 1.41 22.01 -23.59
N TYR A 293 1.94 20.88 -23.10
CA TYR A 293 1.65 20.40 -21.75
C TYR A 293 2.90 20.36 -20.86
N SER A 294 2.72 20.65 -19.58
CA SER A 294 3.72 20.44 -18.53
C SER A 294 3.05 20.10 -17.19
N ARG A 295 3.82 19.47 -16.30
CA ARG A 295 3.42 19.25 -14.90
C ARG A 295 3.61 20.50 -14.03
N ASP A 296 4.39 21.47 -14.51
CA ASP A 296 4.58 22.75 -13.83
C ASP A 296 3.88 23.86 -14.62
N ARG A 297 2.98 24.58 -13.95
CA ARG A 297 2.23 25.69 -14.52
C ARG A 297 3.13 26.85 -14.93
N ALA A 298 4.28 27.02 -14.26
CA ALA A 298 5.23 28.07 -14.56
C ALA A 298 6.00 27.85 -15.87
N GLU A 299 6.00 26.62 -16.39
CA GLU A 299 6.67 26.29 -17.65
C GLU A 299 5.80 26.58 -18.88
N LEU A 300 4.49 26.78 -18.70
CA LEU A 300 3.59 27.00 -19.82
C LEU A 300 3.73 28.42 -20.39
N PRO A 301 3.65 28.58 -21.73
CA PRO A 301 3.77 29.88 -22.39
C PRO A 301 2.61 30.85 -22.11
N ALA A 302 1.51 30.34 -21.55
CA ALA A 302 0.30 31.09 -21.24
C ALA A 302 -0.40 30.52 -19.99
N PRO A 303 -1.35 31.26 -19.38
CA PRO A 303 -2.21 30.73 -18.34
C PRO A 303 -2.90 29.46 -18.85
N ASN A 304 -2.86 28.40 -18.05
CA ASN A 304 -3.44 27.10 -18.38
C ASN A 304 -4.89 27.22 -18.89
N GLU A 305 -5.16 26.59 -20.02
CA GLU A 305 -6.49 26.51 -20.63
C GLU A 305 -7.21 25.24 -20.18
N GLU A 306 -6.47 24.14 -20.03
CA GLU A 306 -7.02 22.80 -19.78
C GLU A 306 -6.12 21.97 -18.85
N THR A 307 -6.70 20.99 -18.16
CA THR A 307 -6.00 20.08 -17.24
C THR A 307 -6.30 18.63 -17.60
N PHE A 308 -5.27 17.78 -17.63
CA PHE A 308 -5.34 16.37 -17.98
C PHE A 308 -4.91 15.48 -16.81
N GLY A 309 -5.43 14.25 -16.78
CA GLY A 309 -5.05 13.23 -15.81
C GLY A 309 -3.69 12.59 -16.11
N SER A 310 -3.19 12.61 -17.35
CA SER A 310 -1.86 12.09 -17.67
C SER A 310 -1.24 12.75 -18.91
N GLU A 311 0.08 12.62 -19.08
CA GLU A 311 0.79 13.10 -20.29
C GLU A 311 0.28 12.39 -21.55
N ARG A 312 -0.13 11.12 -21.41
CA ARG A 312 -0.72 10.33 -22.49
C ARG A 312 -2.06 10.90 -22.95
N GLU A 313 -2.90 11.31 -22.00
CA GLU A 313 -4.19 11.94 -22.27
C GLU A 313 -4.01 13.32 -22.91
N ALA A 314 -3.07 14.13 -22.41
CA ALA A 314 -2.71 15.42 -23.02
C ALA A 314 -2.23 15.24 -24.48
N ALA A 315 -1.41 14.23 -24.75
CA ALA A 315 -0.94 13.91 -26.10
C ALA A 315 -2.08 13.43 -27.02
N GLN A 316 -3.04 12.66 -26.50
CA GLN A 316 -4.24 12.27 -27.25
C GLN A 316 -5.12 13.48 -27.60
N SER A 317 -5.17 14.48 -26.73
CA SER A 317 -5.86 15.76 -26.95
C SER A 317 -5.05 16.75 -27.81
N GLY A 318 -3.90 16.33 -28.36
CA GLY A 318 -3.09 17.11 -29.31
C GLY A 318 -2.11 18.09 -28.68
N TYR A 319 -1.77 17.93 -27.39
CA TYR A 319 -0.75 18.74 -26.71
C TYR A 319 0.63 18.10 -26.83
N PHE A 320 1.67 18.93 -27.00
CA PHE A 320 3.06 18.51 -27.11
C PHE A 320 3.83 18.72 -25.80
N PRO A 321 4.79 17.86 -25.44
CA PRO A 321 5.62 18.08 -24.26
C PRO A 321 6.53 19.29 -24.44
N ILE A 322 6.60 20.16 -23.42
CA ILE A 322 7.57 21.25 -23.44
C ILE A 322 9.00 20.70 -23.30
N ARG A 323 9.87 21.01 -24.26
CA ARG A 323 11.28 20.62 -24.21
C ARG A 323 12.11 21.78 -23.68
N ARG A 324 12.63 21.66 -22.46
CA ARG A 324 13.74 22.53 -22.04
C ARG A 324 15.00 22.15 -22.83
N PRO A 325 15.84 23.11 -23.26
CA PRO A 325 17.26 22.82 -23.42
C PRO A 325 17.82 22.42 -22.05
N LYS A 326 18.48 21.28 -21.95
CA LYS A 326 19.19 20.89 -20.73
C LYS A 326 20.24 21.97 -20.39
N PRO A 327 20.47 22.27 -19.09
CA PRO A 327 21.60 23.08 -18.68
C PRO A 327 22.94 22.45 -19.08
#